data_AF-A0A7S1CIL7-F1
#
_entry.id   AF-A0A7S1CIL7-F1
#
_cell.length_a   1.000
_cell.length_b   1.000
_cell.length_c   1.000
_cell.angle_alpha   90.00
_cell.angle_beta   90.00
_cell.angle_gamma   90.00
#
_symmetry.space_group_name_H-M   'P 1'
#
loop_
_entity.id
_entity.type
_entity.pdbx_description
1 polymer ?
#
loop_
_entity_poly.entity_id
_entity_poly.type
_entity_poly.pdbx_seq_one_letter_code
_entity_poly.pdbx_strand_id
1 'polypeptide(L)'
;TNTSGAACNWLSWSDPLSGVGAYDVGLMKLADLPADLDTLDSDDEIDAALFFIPFVRVGSDTSLVFLEGDLSDPSLLGEEFACVVRGYNGAGDFATAASDGAELTDGTPTPGDVADGSLFGADIDAQTDTAFIRETW
;
A
#
# COMPACT_ATOMS: atom_id res chain seq x y z
N THR A 1 10.88 -19.23 9.49
CA THR A 1 11.62 -18.00 9.22
C THR A 1 10.57 -16.96 8.89
N ASN A 2 10.37 -15.96 9.76
CA ASN A 2 9.50 -14.83 9.41
C ASN A 2 10.26 -14.07 8.32
N THR A 3 9.79 -14.15 7.10
CA THR A 3 10.31 -13.38 5.97
C THR A 3 9.71 -11.99 6.07
N SER A 4 10.52 -10.98 6.42
CA SER A 4 10.10 -9.57 6.33
C SER A 4 9.83 -9.25 4.87
N GLY A 5 8.66 -8.69 4.58
CA GLY A 5 8.28 -8.33 3.24
C GLY A 5 7.08 -7.39 3.21
N ALA A 6 6.93 -6.68 2.11
CA ALA A 6 5.81 -5.78 1.86
C ALA A 6 5.06 -6.26 0.62
N ALA A 7 3.73 -6.23 0.67
CA ALA A 7 2.89 -6.59 -0.45
C ALA A 7 2.10 -5.37 -0.92
N CYS A 8 2.30 -4.99 -2.17
CA CYS A 8 1.55 -3.95 -2.84
C CYS A 8 0.49 -4.61 -3.72
N ASN A 9 -0.77 -4.25 -3.52
CA ASN A 9 -1.90 -4.70 -4.33
C ASN A 9 -2.69 -3.48 -4.77
N TRP A 10 -3.11 -3.44 -6.04
CA TRP A 10 -3.89 -2.33 -6.58
C TRP A 10 -4.98 -2.82 -7.52
N LEU A 11 -5.91 -1.93 -7.85
CA LEU A 11 -6.93 -2.18 -8.86
C LEU A 11 -6.35 -1.92 -10.25
N SER A 12 -6.73 -2.74 -11.23
CA SER A 12 -6.40 -2.50 -12.63
C SER A 12 -6.95 -1.15 -13.08
N TRP A 13 -6.17 -0.42 -13.86
CA TRP A 13 -6.56 0.85 -14.47
C TRP A 13 -7.28 0.58 -15.78
N SER A 14 -7.87 1.63 -16.35
CA SER A 14 -8.54 1.56 -17.65
C SER A 14 -8.22 2.79 -18.47
N ASP A 15 -7.68 2.58 -19.67
CA ASP A 15 -7.63 3.60 -20.71
C ASP A 15 -8.49 3.16 -21.90
N PRO A 16 -9.60 3.85 -22.22
CA PRO A 16 -10.46 3.51 -23.35
C PRO A 16 -9.80 3.62 -24.73
N LEU A 17 -8.71 4.37 -24.87
CA LEU A 17 -8.07 4.63 -26.17
C LEU A 17 -7.02 3.58 -26.52
N SER A 18 -6.11 3.28 -25.60
CA SER A 18 -4.96 2.40 -25.85
C SER A 18 -4.87 1.19 -24.92
N GLY A 19 -5.76 1.09 -23.92
CA GLY A 19 -5.71 0.07 -22.89
C GLY A 19 -4.55 0.30 -21.91
N VAL A 20 -4.46 -0.59 -20.90
CA VAL A 20 -3.33 -0.60 -19.99
C VAL A 20 -2.17 -1.36 -20.64
N GLY A 21 -1.01 -0.72 -20.70
CA GLY A 21 0.22 -1.33 -21.14
C GLY A 21 0.83 -2.19 -20.03
N ALA A 22 1.27 -1.55 -18.94
CA ALA A 22 1.88 -2.24 -17.80
C ALA A 22 2.14 -1.30 -16.61
N TYR A 23 2.58 -1.87 -15.49
CA TYR A 23 2.83 -1.19 -14.23
C TYR A 23 4.28 -1.32 -13.80
N ASP A 24 4.72 -0.27 -13.11
CA ASP A 24 5.96 -0.21 -12.35
C ASP A 24 5.59 0.06 -10.89
N VAL A 25 6.23 -0.63 -9.96
CA VAL A 25 5.92 -0.51 -8.53
C VAL A 25 7.19 -0.30 -7.72
N GLY A 26 7.17 0.69 -6.83
CA GLY A 26 8.25 0.97 -5.89
C GLY A 26 7.73 1.13 -4.46
N LEU A 27 8.66 1.17 -3.51
CA LEU A 27 8.38 1.51 -2.11
C LEU A 27 9.12 2.80 -1.74
N MET A 28 8.39 3.70 -1.11
CA MET A 28 8.92 4.97 -0.60
C MET A 28 8.55 5.10 0.88
N LYS A 29 9.41 5.73 1.67
CA LYS A 29 9.02 6.13 3.02
C LYS A 29 7.90 7.16 2.92
N LEU A 30 6.87 7.04 3.74
CA LEU A 30 5.72 7.95 3.71
C LEU A 30 6.14 9.40 3.95
N ALA A 31 7.16 9.62 4.79
CA ALA A 31 7.73 10.94 5.06
C ALA A 31 8.41 11.60 3.84
N ASP A 32 8.87 10.80 2.87
CA ASP A 32 9.54 11.26 1.65
C ASP A 32 8.55 11.38 0.47
N LEU A 33 7.30 10.93 0.65
CA LEU A 33 6.28 11.02 -0.39
C LEU A 33 5.87 12.49 -0.61
N PRO A 34 5.95 13.00 -1.85
CA PRO A 34 5.54 14.37 -2.11
C PRO A 34 4.02 14.53 -1.97
N ALA A 35 3.58 15.70 -1.51
CA ALA A 35 2.17 16.04 -1.40
C ALA A 35 1.45 16.05 -2.76
N ASP A 36 2.21 16.23 -3.85
CA ASP A 36 1.75 16.20 -5.22
C ASP A 36 2.52 15.11 -5.98
N LEU A 37 1.84 14.01 -6.32
CA LEU A 37 2.46 12.88 -7.01
C LEU A 37 2.82 13.20 -8.46
N ASP A 38 2.24 14.24 -9.06
CA ASP A 38 2.62 14.68 -10.41
C ASP A 38 4.08 15.17 -10.44
N THR A 39 4.65 15.54 -9.28
CA THR A 39 6.08 15.85 -9.15
C THR A 39 6.99 14.64 -9.30
N LEU A 40 6.46 13.43 -9.10
CA LEU A 40 7.14 12.18 -9.45
C LEU A 40 7.08 11.94 -10.96
N ASP A 41 6.14 12.57 -11.67
CA ASP A 41 5.90 12.32 -13.09
C ASP A 41 6.72 13.24 -14.02
N SER A 42 7.68 14.00 -13.48
CA SER A 42 8.61 14.76 -14.30
C SER A 42 9.59 13.86 -15.07
N ASP A 43 9.78 14.15 -16.36
CA ASP A 43 10.77 13.52 -17.24
C ASP A 43 12.23 13.70 -16.77
N ASP A 44 12.45 14.63 -15.84
CA ASP A 44 13.68 14.70 -15.05
C ASP A 44 13.65 13.51 -14.10
N GLU A 45 14.27 12.40 -14.56
CA GLU A 45 14.55 11.16 -13.86
C GLU A 45 14.19 11.29 -12.37
N ILE A 46 13.02 10.75 -11.95
CA ILE A 46 12.73 10.60 -10.52
C ILE A 46 14.02 10.11 -9.92
N ASP A 47 14.57 10.90 -9.01
CA ASP A 47 15.82 10.56 -8.37
C ASP A 47 15.56 9.21 -7.70
N ALA A 48 16.08 8.12 -8.28
CA ALA A 48 15.84 6.76 -7.78
C ALA A 48 16.30 6.65 -6.31
N ALA A 49 17.08 7.64 -5.85
CA ALA A 49 17.46 7.92 -4.48
C ALA A 49 16.31 8.26 -3.52
N LEU A 50 15.15 8.74 -3.99
CA LEU A 50 13.97 8.99 -3.15
C LEU A 50 13.20 7.71 -2.84
N PHE A 51 13.37 6.67 -3.66
CA PHE A 51 12.74 5.39 -3.43
C PHE A 51 13.59 4.56 -2.49
N PHE A 52 12.93 3.99 -1.47
CA PHE A 52 13.57 3.00 -0.62
C PHE A 52 13.82 1.70 -1.41
N ILE A 53 12.81 1.26 -2.18
CA ILE A 53 12.98 0.26 -3.23
C ILE A 53 12.53 0.89 -4.56
N PRO A 54 13.42 0.99 -5.57
CA PRO A 54 13.09 1.63 -6.84
C PRO A 54 12.02 0.87 -7.62
N PHE A 55 11.50 1.50 -8.66
CA PHE A 55 10.47 0.93 -9.52
C PHE A 55 10.89 -0.41 -10.14
N VAL A 56 10.05 -1.43 -9.94
CA VAL A 56 10.13 -2.74 -10.56
C VAL A 56 9.00 -2.89 -11.56
N ARG A 57 9.34 -3.18 -12.83
CA ARG A 57 8.38 -3.48 -13.89
C ARG A 57 7.67 -4.81 -13.62
N VAL A 58 6.35 -4.81 -13.52
CA VAL A 58 5.54 -6.02 -13.28
C VAL A 58 4.62 -6.39 -14.44
N GLY A 59 4.70 -5.69 -15.57
CA GLY A 59 3.82 -5.97 -16.70
C GLY A 59 2.37 -5.59 -16.35
N SER A 60 1.40 -6.41 -16.73
CA SER A 60 -0.02 -6.15 -16.43
C SER A 60 -0.48 -6.71 -15.08
N ASP A 61 0.43 -7.26 -14.27
CA ASP A 61 0.09 -7.78 -12.95
C ASP A 61 -0.39 -6.63 -12.04
N THR A 62 -1.28 -6.93 -11.11
CA THR A 62 -1.85 -5.94 -10.17
C THR A 62 -1.43 -6.18 -8.72
N SER A 63 -0.34 -6.91 -8.56
CA SER A 63 0.25 -7.24 -7.26
C SER A 63 1.75 -7.43 -7.38
N LEU A 64 2.50 -6.95 -6.39
CA LEU A 64 3.92 -7.22 -6.22
C LEU A 64 4.22 -7.47 -4.74
N VAL A 65 5.00 -8.51 -4.46
CA VAL A 65 5.52 -8.76 -3.11
C VAL A 65 7.02 -8.51 -3.13
N PHE A 66 7.45 -7.54 -2.32
CA PHE A 66 8.85 -7.27 -2.04
C PHE A 66 9.30 -8.25 -0.95
N LEU A 67 9.99 -9.31 -1.38
CA LEU A 67 10.50 -10.37 -0.52
C LEU A 67 12.01 -10.16 -0.28
N GLU A 68 12.37 -10.00 1.00
CA GLU A 68 13.73 -10.10 1.60
C GLU A 68 14.71 -8.91 1.51
N GLY A 69 15.61 -8.87 2.50
CA GLY A 69 16.82 -8.05 2.58
C GLY A 69 16.60 -6.61 3.01
N ASP A 70 16.03 -5.79 2.14
CA ASP A 70 16.00 -4.35 2.33
C ASP A 70 15.13 -3.95 3.54
N LEU A 71 14.04 -4.67 3.79
CA LEU A 71 13.16 -4.47 4.95
C LEU A 71 13.57 -5.31 6.18
N SER A 72 14.75 -5.94 6.17
CA SER A 72 15.25 -6.73 7.30
C SER A 72 16.11 -5.93 8.29
N ASP A 73 16.43 -4.67 7.96
CA ASP A 73 17.15 -3.77 8.86
C ASP A 73 16.24 -3.36 10.04
N PRO A 74 16.59 -3.71 11.30
CA PRO A 74 15.78 -3.38 12.46
C PRO A 74 15.65 -1.87 12.72
N SER A 75 16.49 -1.03 12.13
CA SER A 75 16.36 0.43 12.20
C SER A 75 15.17 0.97 11.41
N LEU A 76 14.54 0.14 10.56
CA LEU A 76 13.35 0.50 9.79
C LEU A 76 12.05 0.21 10.55
N LEU A 77 12.11 -0.44 11.72
CA LEU A 77 10.92 -0.71 12.53
C LEU A 77 10.32 0.61 13.05
N GLY A 78 9.00 0.76 12.87
CA GLY A 78 8.28 2.00 13.19
C GLY A 78 8.29 3.04 12.06
N GLU A 79 8.98 2.78 10.95
CA GLU A 79 8.91 3.64 9.76
C GLU A 79 7.69 3.25 8.91
N GLU A 80 7.02 4.25 8.33
CA GLU A 80 5.88 4.04 7.43
C GLU A 80 6.34 4.03 5.98
N PHE A 81 5.84 3.07 5.19
CA PHE A 81 6.14 2.95 3.77
C PHE A 81 4.87 2.95 2.93
N ALA A 82 4.90 3.67 1.81
CA ALA A 82 3.84 3.67 0.82
C ALA A 82 4.26 2.86 -0.42
N CYS A 83 3.32 2.06 -0.93
CA CYS A 83 3.39 1.50 -2.26
C CYS A 83 3.12 2.62 -3.27
N VAL A 84 4.05 2.84 -4.19
CA VAL A 84 3.89 3.79 -5.30
C VAL A 84 3.78 2.98 -6.58
N VAL A 85 2.70 3.18 -7.33
CA VAL A 85 2.39 2.46 -8.57
C VAL A 85 2.34 3.47 -9.70
N ARG A 86 3.13 3.22 -10.73
CA ARG A 86 3.09 3.94 -11.99
C ARG A 86 2.49 3.03 -13.06
N GLY A 87 1.36 3.42 -13.62
CA GLY A 87 0.69 2.66 -14.68
C GLY A 87 0.85 3.36 -16.02
N TYR A 88 1.25 2.58 -17.02
CA TYR A 88 1.49 3.01 -18.39
C TYR A 88 0.33 2.58 -19.28
N ASN A 89 -0.13 3.46 -20.16
CA ASN A 89 -1.07 3.12 -21.22
C ASN A 89 -0.35 2.47 -22.42
N GLY A 90 -1.09 2.06 -23.45
CA GLY A 90 -0.54 1.47 -24.67
C GLY A 90 0.24 2.45 -25.57
N ALA A 91 0.11 3.76 -25.35
CA ALA A 91 0.89 4.80 -26.02
C ALA A 91 2.22 5.13 -25.31
N GLY A 92 2.40 4.66 -24.08
CA GLY A 92 3.58 4.92 -23.25
C GLY A 92 3.42 6.09 -22.28
N ASP A 93 2.29 6.78 -22.26
CA ASP A 93 1.97 7.76 -21.21
C ASP A 93 1.72 7.04 -19.90
N PHE A 94 1.95 7.73 -18.78
CA PHE A 94 1.75 7.16 -17.46
C PHE A 94 1.08 8.12 -16.50
N ALA A 95 0.59 7.55 -15.41
CA ALA A 95 0.19 8.28 -14.20
C ALA A 95 0.74 7.53 -12.99
N THR A 96 0.88 8.23 -11.87
CA THR A 96 1.35 7.66 -10.61
C THR A 96 0.28 7.75 -9.51
N ALA A 97 0.19 6.71 -8.68
CA ALA A 97 -0.65 6.67 -7.49
C ALA A 97 0.15 6.09 -6.32
N ALA A 98 -0.18 6.52 -5.10
CA ALA A 98 0.44 6.00 -3.88
C ALA A 98 -0.64 5.55 -2.88
N SER A 99 -0.31 4.56 -2.04
CA SER A 99 -1.12 4.17 -0.88
C SER A 99 -0.95 5.15 0.28
N ASP A 100 -1.88 5.12 1.24
CA ASP A 100 -1.79 5.91 2.49
C ASP A 100 -0.58 5.56 3.38
N GLY A 101 0.04 4.39 3.14
CA GLY A 101 1.22 3.92 3.86
C GLY A 101 0.90 2.87 4.92
N ALA A 102 1.92 2.12 5.33
CA ALA A 102 1.85 1.14 6.42
C ALA A 102 3.15 1.14 7.22
N GLU A 103 3.03 1.09 8.54
CA GLU A 103 4.17 0.96 9.45
C GLU A 103 4.82 -0.41 9.33
N LEU A 104 6.15 -0.42 9.19
CA LEU A 104 6.94 -1.65 9.26
C LEU A 104 7.08 -2.09 10.71
N THR A 105 6.52 -3.25 11.04
CA THR A 105 6.55 -3.83 12.38
C THR A 105 7.02 -5.29 12.35
N ASP A 106 7.68 -5.74 13.43
CA ASP A 106 8.15 -7.11 13.59
C ASP A 106 7.11 -8.03 14.25
N GLY A 107 5.96 -7.46 14.64
CA GLY A 107 4.85 -8.16 15.25
C GLY A 107 3.87 -8.74 14.23
N THR A 108 3.35 -9.93 14.52
CA THR A 108 2.07 -10.33 13.91
C THR A 108 1.01 -9.33 14.39
N PRO A 109 0.16 -8.77 13.52
CA PRO A 109 -0.97 -7.96 13.98
C PRO A 109 -1.73 -8.78 15.01
N THR A 110 -1.81 -8.27 16.24
CA THR A 110 -2.60 -8.96 17.27
C THR A 110 -4.05 -8.70 16.90
N PRO A 111 -4.87 -9.72 16.59
CA PRO A 111 -6.28 -9.50 16.38
C PRO A 111 -6.84 -8.83 17.63
N GLY A 112 -7.46 -7.66 17.47
CA GLY A 112 -8.33 -7.14 18.51
C GLY A 112 -9.55 -8.05 18.62
N ASP A 113 -10.08 -8.21 19.83
CA ASP A 113 -11.36 -8.87 20.02
C ASP A 113 -12.44 -7.85 19.65
N VAL A 114 -13.04 -7.99 18.47
CA VAL A 114 -14.23 -7.23 18.10
C VAL A 114 -15.45 -7.99 18.57
N ALA A 115 -16.25 -7.35 19.43
CA ALA A 115 -17.53 -7.87 19.87
C ALA A 115 -18.64 -6.90 19.46
N ASP A 116 -19.76 -7.42 18.97
CA ASP A 116 -20.90 -6.57 18.64
C ASP A 116 -21.64 -6.11 19.92
N GLY A 117 -22.40 -5.03 19.79
CA GLY A 117 -23.02 -4.38 20.93
C GLY A 117 -22.06 -3.49 21.73
N SER A 118 -22.54 -3.00 22.87
CA SER A 118 -21.84 -1.98 23.67
C SER A 118 -21.11 -2.54 24.89
N LEU A 119 -21.11 -3.86 25.07
CA LEU A 119 -20.52 -4.53 26.22
C LEU A 119 -19.15 -5.09 25.83
N PHE A 120 -18.11 -4.52 26.41
CA PHE A 120 -16.74 -4.97 26.17
C PHE A 120 -16.57 -6.47 26.47
N GLY A 121 -16.11 -7.23 25.48
CA GLY A 121 -15.85 -8.66 25.59
C GLY A 121 -17.08 -9.57 25.54
N ALA A 122 -18.25 -9.06 25.15
CA ALA A 122 -19.47 -9.85 25.00
C ALA A 122 -20.03 -9.73 23.58
N ASP A 123 -19.98 -10.83 22.83
CA ASP A 123 -20.65 -10.99 21.54
C ASP A 123 -22.16 -11.24 21.78
N ILE A 124 -23.02 -10.39 21.25
CA ILE A 124 -24.47 -10.46 21.35
C ILE A 124 -25.07 -10.98 20.04
N ASP A 125 -25.90 -12.03 20.07
CA ASP A 125 -26.43 -12.62 18.83
C ASP A 125 -27.28 -11.65 17.96
N ALA A 126 -27.82 -10.60 18.58
CA ALA A 126 -28.59 -9.57 17.89
C ALA A 126 -28.64 -8.27 18.69
N GLN A 127 -28.38 -7.16 18.00
CA GLN A 127 -28.62 -5.84 18.55
C GLN A 127 -30.05 -5.35 18.24
N THR A 128 -30.77 -4.89 19.26
CA THR A 128 -32.15 -4.39 19.14
C THR A 128 -32.25 -2.87 18.98
N ASP A 129 -31.14 -2.14 19.00
CA ASP A 129 -31.10 -0.70 18.73
C ASP A 129 -31.39 -0.46 17.24
N THR A 130 -32.46 0.29 16.95
CA THR A 130 -32.87 0.59 15.57
C THR A 130 -32.24 1.88 15.03
N ALA A 131 -31.49 2.61 15.87
CA ALA A 131 -30.91 3.90 15.51
C ALA A 131 -29.39 3.83 15.27
N PHE A 132 -28.69 2.91 15.93
CA PHE A 132 -27.24 2.79 15.83
C PHE A 132 -26.82 1.33 15.73
N ILE A 133 -25.80 1.04 14.92
CA ILE A 133 -25.01 -0.19 15.03
C ILE A 133 -23.88 0.11 16.02
N ARG A 134 -23.59 -0.82 16.93
CA ARG A 134 -22.53 -0.65 17.93
C ARG A 134 -21.59 -1.84 17.87
N GLU A 135 -20.33 -1.53 18.01
CA GLU A 135 -19.25 -2.49 18.20
C GLU A 135 -18.33 -2.01 19.33
N THR A 136 -17.60 -2.95 19.93
CA THR A 136 -16.52 -2.70 20.87
C THR A 136 -15.22 -3.34 20.38
N TRP A 137 -14.10 -2.65 20.65
CA TRP A 137 -12.73 -3.00 20.27
C TRP A 137 -11.83 -3.04 21.50
#